data_AF-A0A4Z2IVT0-F1
#
_entry.id   AF-A0A4Z2IVT0-F1
#
_cell.length_a   1.000
_cell.length_b   1.000
_cell.length_c   1.000
_cell.angle_alpha   90.00
_cell.angle_beta   90.00
_cell.angle_gamma   90.00
#
_symmetry.space_group_name_H-M   'P 1'
#
loop_
_entity.id
_entity.type
_entity.pdbx_description
1 polymer ?
#
loop_
_entity_poly.entity_id
_entity_poly.type
_entity_poly.pdbx_seq_one_letter_code
_entity_poly.pdbx_strand_id
1 'polypeptide(L)'
;MVFAERGETISGGNFHGEYPAKALDFLAIAVHELASISERRIERLCNPSLSELPAFLVNEGGLNSGFMIAHCTAAALENKVLCHPSSVDSLSTSAATEDHVSMGGWAARKALRVVEHVEQVLAIELLAACQGIEFLRPLRTTTPLEKVYELVRSVVK
;
A
#
# COMPACT_ATOMS: atom_id res chain seq x y z
N MET A 1 -2.68 8.28 -37.27
CA MET A 1 -1.22 8.58 -37.25
C MET A 1 -0.83 9.24 -38.56
N VAL A 2 0.03 10.26 -38.51
CA VAL A 2 0.48 10.99 -39.69
C VAL A 2 1.96 10.65 -39.92
N PHE A 3 2.29 10.11 -41.09
CA PHE A 3 3.65 9.79 -41.50
C PHE A 3 4.10 10.81 -42.55
N ALA A 4 4.57 11.97 -42.06
CA ALA A 4 4.84 13.15 -42.89
C ALA A 4 5.86 12.89 -44.02
N GLU A 5 6.93 12.14 -43.74
CA GLU A 5 7.96 11.78 -44.75
C GLU A 5 7.40 10.94 -45.90
N ARG A 6 6.32 10.20 -45.65
CA ARG A 6 5.64 9.35 -46.64
C ARG A 6 4.43 10.04 -47.27
N GLY A 7 4.01 11.19 -46.75
CA GLY A 7 2.76 11.84 -47.16
C GLY A 7 1.51 11.02 -46.85
N GLU A 8 1.56 10.14 -45.85
CA GLU A 8 0.49 9.17 -45.55
C GLU A 8 -0.19 9.43 -44.21
N THR A 9 -1.49 9.10 -44.13
CA THR A 9 -2.25 9.03 -42.87
C THR A 9 -2.79 7.62 -42.66
N ILE A 10 -2.47 7.01 -41.52
CA ILE A 10 -2.90 5.64 -41.18
C ILE A 10 -3.78 5.67 -39.93
N SER A 11 -4.97 5.07 -40.02
CA SER A 11 -5.81 4.77 -38.85
C SER A 11 -5.22 3.58 -38.10
N GLY A 12 -5.06 3.69 -36.78
CA GLY A 12 -4.45 2.64 -35.95
C GLY A 12 -5.01 2.65 -34.53
N GLY A 13 -4.66 1.63 -33.74
CA GLY A 13 -5.22 1.36 -32.42
C GLY A 13 -4.34 1.76 -31.23
N ASN A 14 -3.31 2.58 -31.42
CA ASN A 14 -2.32 2.89 -30.37
C ASN A 14 -2.90 3.62 -29.14
N PHE A 15 -4.14 4.08 -29.21
CA PHE A 15 -4.87 4.63 -28.08
C PHE A 15 -5.32 3.55 -27.07
N HIS A 16 -5.29 2.27 -27.44
CA HIS A 16 -5.77 1.18 -26.58
C HIS A 16 -4.81 0.97 -25.39
N GLY A 17 -5.24 1.39 -24.21
CA GLY A 17 -4.45 1.38 -22.97
C GLY A 17 -4.23 0.02 -22.30
N GLU A 18 -4.16 -1.08 -23.06
CA GLU A 18 -4.06 -2.44 -22.49
C GLU A 18 -2.77 -2.64 -21.70
N TYR A 19 -1.65 -2.20 -22.29
CA TYR A 19 -0.32 -2.30 -21.67
C TYR A 19 -0.25 -1.60 -20.31
N PRO A 20 -0.60 -0.29 -20.19
CA PRO A 20 -0.60 0.35 -18.89
C PRO A 20 -1.64 -0.24 -17.93
N ALA A 21 -2.82 -0.66 -18.42
CA ALA A 21 -3.84 -1.28 -17.55
C ALA A 21 -3.29 -2.52 -16.83
N LYS A 22 -2.67 -3.44 -17.57
CA LYS A 22 -2.05 -4.64 -17.00
C LYS A 22 -0.90 -4.30 -16.05
N ALA A 23 -0.03 -3.37 -16.45
CA ALA A 23 1.09 -2.95 -15.61
C ALA A 23 0.60 -2.39 -14.26
N LEU A 24 -0.49 -1.63 -14.26
CA LEU A 24 -1.08 -1.06 -13.04
C LEU A 24 -1.76 -2.10 -12.16
N ASP A 25 -2.45 -3.09 -12.75
CA ASP A 25 -2.99 -4.21 -11.98
C ASP A 25 -1.88 -5.05 -11.33
N PHE A 26 -0.79 -5.34 -12.05
CA PHE A 26 0.39 -6.00 -11.47
C PHE A 26 1.05 -5.17 -10.37
N LEU A 27 1.13 -3.84 -10.55
CA LEU A 27 1.66 -2.94 -9.53
C LEU A 27 0.81 -3.01 -8.25
N ALA A 28 -0.51 -2.96 -8.37
CA ALA A 28 -1.42 -3.06 -7.22
C ALA A 28 -1.20 -4.37 -6.45
N ILE A 29 -1.13 -5.51 -7.16
CA ILE A 29 -0.86 -6.83 -6.57
C ILE A 29 0.49 -6.84 -5.85
N ALA A 30 1.55 -6.34 -6.49
CA ALA A 30 2.90 -6.37 -5.94
C ALA A 30 3.06 -5.46 -4.71
N VAL A 31 2.50 -4.24 -4.76
CA VAL A 31 2.63 -3.25 -3.69
C VAL A 31 1.79 -3.64 -2.47
N HIS A 32 0.62 -4.26 -2.68
CA HIS A 32 -0.20 -4.77 -1.58
C HIS A 32 0.56 -5.71 -0.64
N GLU A 33 1.44 -6.56 -1.18
CA GLU A 33 2.22 -7.51 -0.37
C GLU A 33 3.08 -6.81 0.70
N LEU A 34 3.54 -5.58 0.45
CA LEU A 34 4.26 -4.78 1.44
C LEU A 34 3.40 -4.47 2.67
N ALA A 35 2.14 -4.08 2.46
CA ALA A 35 1.19 -3.88 3.55
C ALA A 35 0.84 -5.20 4.23
N SER A 36 0.65 -6.28 3.46
CA SER A 36 0.34 -7.62 3.99
C SER A 36 1.39 -8.08 5.00
N ILE A 37 2.68 -8.00 4.65
CA ILE A 37 3.75 -8.39 5.58
C ILE A 37 3.97 -7.36 6.70
N SER A 38 3.79 -6.07 6.42
CA SER A 38 3.91 -4.99 7.42
C SER A 38 2.88 -5.16 8.54
N GLU A 39 1.63 -5.45 8.19
CA GLU A 39 0.56 -5.66 9.17
C GLU A 39 0.83 -6.88 10.06
N ARG A 40 1.42 -7.96 9.53
CA ARG A 40 1.88 -9.09 10.36
C ARG A 40 2.99 -8.71 11.34
N ARG A 41 3.86 -7.74 11.00
CA ARG A 41 4.89 -7.23 11.92
C ARG A 41 4.28 -6.31 12.99
N ILE A 42 3.25 -5.54 12.65
CA ILE A 42 2.46 -4.78 13.63
C ILE A 42 1.82 -5.74 14.64
N GLU A 43 1.17 -6.81 14.17
CA GLU A 43 0.57 -7.83 15.06
C GLU A 43 1.62 -8.40 16.01
N ARG A 44 2.79 -8.79 15.49
CA ARG A 44 3.88 -9.32 16.30
C ARG A 44 4.31 -8.35 17.39
N LEU A 45 4.44 -7.05 17.09
CA LEU A 45 4.84 -6.01 18.05
C LEU A 45 3.77 -5.78 19.12
N CYS A 46 2.49 -5.77 18.74
CA CYS A 46 1.37 -5.53 19.67
C CYS A 46 1.07 -6.74 20.56
N ASN A 47 1.45 -7.95 20.13
CA ASN A 47 1.16 -9.19 20.82
C ASN A 47 2.25 -9.52 21.86
N PRO A 48 1.95 -9.47 23.17
CA PRO A 48 2.94 -9.72 24.22
C PRO A 48 3.46 -11.16 24.22
N SER A 49 2.71 -12.11 23.67
CA SER A 49 3.15 -13.50 23.53
C SER A 49 4.21 -13.70 22.44
N LEU A 50 4.43 -12.71 21.58
CA LEU A 50 5.36 -12.78 20.44
C LEU A 50 6.50 -11.74 20.49
N SER A 51 6.30 -10.64 21.22
CA SER A 51 7.23 -9.49 21.23
C SER A 51 8.11 -9.36 22.46
N GLU A 52 7.76 -10.00 23.58
CA GLU A 52 8.35 -9.71 24.90
C GLU A 52 8.17 -8.23 25.33
N LEU A 53 7.26 -7.51 24.69
CA LEU A 53 6.90 -6.11 24.99
C LEU A 53 5.54 -6.03 25.71
N PRO A 54 5.23 -4.89 26.36
CA PRO A 54 3.89 -4.66 26.90
C PRO A 54 2.82 -4.80 25.82
N ALA A 55 1.67 -5.38 26.19
CA ALA A 55 0.54 -5.55 25.28
C ALA A 55 0.14 -4.22 24.62
N PHE A 56 0.00 -4.22 23.30
CA PHE A 56 -0.33 -3.04 22.50
C PHE A 56 0.63 -1.84 22.69
N LEU A 57 1.87 -2.10 23.11
CA LEU A 57 2.93 -1.11 23.23
C LEU A 57 2.55 0.09 24.12
N VAL A 58 1.96 -0.18 25.28
CA VAL A 58 1.54 0.86 26.21
C VAL A 58 1.83 0.50 27.67
N ASN A 59 2.10 1.52 28.47
CA ASN A 59 2.15 1.40 29.92
C ASN A 59 0.73 1.33 30.51
N GLU A 60 0.58 0.69 31.67
CA GLU A 60 -0.71 0.58 32.38
C GLU A 60 -1.81 -0.02 31.48
N GLY A 61 -1.48 -1.14 30.83
CA GLY A 61 -2.42 -1.90 30.02
C GLY A 61 -3.68 -2.28 30.81
N GLY A 62 -4.84 -2.20 30.15
CA GLY A 62 -6.16 -2.35 30.76
C GLY A 62 -6.84 -1.03 31.10
N LEU A 63 -6.06 0.03 31.39
CA LEU A 63 -6.55 1.41 31.41
C LEU A 63 -6.31 2.10 30.06
N ASN A 64 -5.12 1.89 29.48
CA ASN A 64 -4.74 2.44 28.19
C ASN A 64 -4.85 1.40 27.07
N SER A 65 -5.33 1.82 25.90
CA SER A 65 -5.48 0.96 24.71
C SER A 65 -4.26 0.91 23.80
N GLY A 66 -3.32 1.85 23.93
CA GLY A 66 -2.10 1.86 23.11
C GLY A 66 -2.37 1.78 21.61
N PHE A 67 -1.64 0.88 20.95
CA PHE A 67 -1.71 0.62 19.52
C PHE A 67 -2.83 -0.34 19.09
N MET A 68 -3.74 -0.73 20.00
CA MET A 68 -4.81 -1.69 19.69
C MET A 68 -5.64 -1.25 18.48
N ILE A 69 -6.14 -0.01 18.48
CA ILE A 69 -6.98 0.49 17.36
C ILE A 69 -6.13 0.83 16.14
N ALA A 70 -4.89 1.28 16.32
CA ALA A 70 -3.99 1.49 15.20
C ALA A 70 -3.74 0.20 14.41
N HIS A 71 -3.59 -0.94 15.10
CA HIS A 71 -3.51 -2.24 14.45
C HIS A 71 -4.83 -2.62 13.75
N CYS A 72 -5.98 -2.37 14.37
CA CYS A 72 -7.29 -2.57 13.70
C CYS A 72 -7.40 -1.72 12.42
N THR A 73 -6.94 -0.47 12.45
CA THR A 73 -6.91 0.40 11.26
C THR A 73 -6.04 -0.20 10.17
N ALA A 74 -4.81 -0.64 10.49
CA ALA A 74 -3.93 -1.28 9.52
C ALA A 74 -4.57 -2.54 8.89
N ALA A 75 -5.24 -3.36 9.70
CA ALA A 75 -5.91 -4.57 9.24
C ALA A 75 -7.18 -4.29 8.40
N ALA A 76 -7.86 -3.17 8.65
CA ALA A 76 -9.10 -2.79 7.96
C ALA A 76 -8.89 -2.17 6.57
N LEU A 77 -7.66 -1.85 6.19
CA LEU A 77 -7.36 -1.28 4.87
C LEU A 77 -7.50 -2.37 3.78
N GLU A 78 -8.66 -2.39 3.11
CA GLU A 78 -9.16 -3.46 2.23
C GLU A 78 -8.44 -3.59 0.86
N ASN A 79 -7.13 -3.77 0.85
CA ASN A 79 -6.34 -3.90 -0.38
C ASN A 79 -6.62 -5.18 -1.18
N LYS A 80 -7.00 -6.28 -0.51
CA LYS A 80 -7.19 -7.60 -1.15
C LYS A 80 -8.23 -7.57 -2.25
N VAL A 81 -9.35 -6.87 -2.02
CA VAL A 81 -10.42 -6.71 -3.02
C VAL A 81 -9.98 -5.78 -4.15
N LEU A 82 -9.27 -4.70 -3.82
CA LEU A 82 -8.75 -3.74 -4.81
C LEU A 82 -7.71 -4.34 -5.77
N CYS A 83 -7.04 -5.41 -5.36
CA CYS A 83 -6.07 -6.13 -6.20
C CYS A 83 -6.72 -7.02 -7.28
N HIS A 84 -8.05 -7.18 -7.29
CA HIS A 84 -8.71 -7.88 -8.39
C HIS A 84 -8.51 -7.09 -9.69
N PRO A 85 -7.97 -7.67 -10.77
CA PRO A 85 -7.57 -6.92 -11.96
C PRO A 85 -8.77 -6.29 -12.67
N SER A 86 -8.62 -5.06 -13.15
CA SER A 86 -9.64 -4.39 -13.96
C SER A 86 -9.40 -4.61 -15.45
N SER A 87 -8.15 -4.87 -15.84
CA SER A 87 -7.75 -5.12 -17.23
C SER A 87 -8.25 -6.44 -17.80
N VAL A 88 -9.00 -7.24 -17.02
CA VAL A 88 -9.64 -8.48 -17.49
C VAL A 88 -11.11 -8.26 -17.86
N ASP A 89 -11.63 -7.06 -17.62
CA ASP A 89 -12.98 -6.67 -17.98
C ASP A 89 -12.99 -5.84 -19.28
N SER A 90 -14.08 -5.92 -20.03
CA SER A 90 -14.30 -5.17 -21.26
C SER A 90 -15.79 -5.05 -21.54
N LEU A 91 -16.25 -3.84 -21.87
CA LEU A 91 -17.63 -3.57 -22.24
C LEU A 91 -17.67 -2.85 -23.59
N SER A 92 -18.48 -3.40 -24.50
CA SER A 92 -18.66 -2.83 -25.82
C SER A 92 -19.40 -1.49 -25.75
N THR A 93 -18.90 -0.50 -26.48
CA THR A 93 -19.46 0.85 -26.55
C THR A 93 -19.60 1.30 -28.00
N SER A 94 -20.24 2.46 -28.21
CA SER A 94 -20.32 3.07 -29.55
C SER A 94 -20.95 2.15 -30.61
N ALA A 95 -22.06 1.50 -30.24
CA ALA A 95 -22.76 0.50 -31.08
C ALA A 95 -21.85 -0.63 -31.61
N ALA A 96 -20.98 -1.16 -30.74
CA ALA A 96 -19.99 -2.20 -31.03
C ALA A 96 -18.84 -1.78 -31.97
N THR A 97 -18.63 -0.47 -32.14
CA THR A 97 -17.41 0.04 -32.80
C THR A 97 -16.19 -0.07 -31.88
N GLU A 98 -16.38 0.15 -30.58
CA GLU A 98 -15.35 0.01 -29.54
C GLU A 98 -15.73 -1.20 -28.67
N ASP A 99 -15.45 -2.39 -29.18
CA ASP A 99 -15.91 -3.67 -28.65
C ASP A 99 -14.96 -4.34 -27.66
N HIS A 100 -13.68 -3.95 -27.67
CA HIS A 100 -12.66 -4.34 -26.69
C HIS A 100 -11.98 -3.11 -26.09
N VAL A 101 -11.96 -3.02 -24.76
CA VAL A 101 -11.36 -1.91 -24.02
C VAL A 101 -10.53 -2.40 -22.84
N SER A 102 -9.57 -1.59 -22.40
CA SER A 102 -8.57 -1.98 -21.41
C SER A 102 -8.95 -1.77 -19.94
N MET A 103 -10.00 -0.98 -19.68
CA MET A 103 -10.32 -0.46 -18.34
C MET A 103 -9.14 0.22 -17.62
N GLY A 104 -8.16 0.77 -18.36
CA GLY A 104 -6.91 1.30 -17.79
C GLY A 104 -7.10 2.42 -16.77
N GLY A 105 -8.14 3.25 -16.90
CA GLY A 105 -8.46 4.27 -15.90
C GLY A 105 -8.87 3.68 -14.54
N TRP A 106 -9.56 2.53 -14.54
CA TRP A 106 -9.93 1.82 -13.31
C TRP A 106 -8.71 1.15 -12.67
N ALA A 107 -7.86 0.50 -13.48
CA ALA A 107 -6.59 -0.05 -13.01
C ALA A 107 -5.73 1.02 -12.32
N ALA A 108 -5.60 2.21 -12.93
CA ALA A 108 -4.84 3.34 -12.37
C ALA A 108 -5.40 3.82 -11.02
N ARG A 109 -6.72 4.04 -10.93
CA ARG A 109 -7.37 4.50 -9.71
C ARG A 109 -7.20 3.53 -8.54
N LYS A 110 -7.38 2.23 -8.80
CA LYS A 110 -7.18 1.20 -7.77
C LYS A 110 -5.72 1.13 -7.33
N ALA A 111 -4.77 1.15 -8.27
CA ALA A 111 -3.35 1.11 -7.95
C ALA A 111 -2.95 2.28 -7.04
N LEU A 112 -3.43 3.49 -7.34
CA LEU A 112 -3.22 4.66 -6.47
C LEU A 112 -3.78 4.44 -5.06
N ARG A 113 -5.03 3.94 -4.95
CA ARG A 113 -5.65 3.66 -3.66
C ARG A 113 -4.89 2.60 -2.85
N VAL A 114 -4.38 1.56 -3.51
CA VAL A 114 -3.57 0.53 -2.85
C VAL A 114 -2.27 1.12 -2.31
N VAL A 115 -1.60 2.01 -3.07
CA VAL A 115 -0.40 2.71 -2.60
C VAL A 115 -0.72 3.56 -1.36
N GLU A 116 -1.79 4.36 -1.39
CA GLU A 116 -2.22 5.20 -0.25
C GLU A 116 -2.46 4.36 1.02
N HIS A 117 -3.13 3.20 0.89
CA HIS A 117 -3.33 2.29 2.01
C HIS A 117 -2.02 1.67 2.50
N VAL A 118 -1.11 1.29 1.59
CA VAL A 118 0.18 0.70 1.96
C VAL A 118 1.05 1.70 2.73
N GLU A 119 1.05 2.97 2.33
CA GLU A 119 1.72 4.04 3.07
C GLU A 119 1.17 4.17 4.49
N GLN A 120 -0.16 4.08 4.68
CA GLN A 120 -0.79 4.13 6.00
C GLN A 120 -0.39 2.94 6.89
N VAL A 121 -0.39 1.71 6.34
CA VAL A 121 0.04 0.52 7.09
C VAL A 121 1.52 0.65 7.50
N LEU A 122 2.40 1.05 6.58
CA LEU A 122 3.82 1.24 6.88
C LEU A 122 4.05 2.36 7.90
N ALA A 123 3.26 3.44 7.87
CA ALA A 123 3.33 4.49 8.88
C ALA A 123 2.96 3.97 10.28
N ILE A 124 1.91 3.16 10.38
CA ILE A 124 1.51 2.54 11.65
C ILE A 124 2.60 1.59 12.17
N GLU A 125 3.20 0.79 11.29
CA GLU A 125 4.34 -0.06 11.65
C GLU A 125 5.51 0.76 12.18
N LEU A 126 5.85 1.85 11.50
CA LEU A 126 6.95 2.71 11.89
C LEU A 126 6.74 3.32 13.29
N LEU A 127 5.52 3.77 13.58
CA LEU A 127 5.15 4.28 14.90
C LEU A 127 5.22 3.17 15.97
N ALA A 128 4.68 1.99 15.68
CA ALA A 128 4.73 0.84 16.59
C ALA A 128 6.18 0.41 16.88
N ALA A 129 7.02 0.33 15.84
CA ALA A 129 8.43 -0.02 15.98
C ALA A 129 9.19 1.02 16.83
N CYS A 130 8.97 2.31 16.60
CA CYS A 130 9.58 3.38 17.41
C CYS A 130 9.11 3.32 18.87
N GLN A 131 7.86 2.93 19.12
CA GLN A 131 7.35 2.73 20.47
C GLN A 131 7.98 1.51 21.14
N GLY A 132 8.12 0.40 20.42
CA GLY A 132 8.83 -0.78 20.90
C GLY A 132 10.29 -0.49 21.27
N ILE A 133 11.00 0.31 20.46
CA ILE A 133 12.36 0.77 20.77
C ILE A 133 12.39 1.55 22.08
N GLU A 134 11.38 2.36 22.37
CA GLU A 134 11.32 3.15 23.60
C GLU A 134 11.25 2.27 24.85
N PHE A 135 10.47 1.19 24.81
CA PHE A 135 10.40 0.22 25.90
C PHE A 135 11.70 -0.55 26.14
N LEU A 136 12.59 -0.59 25.15
CA LEU A 136 13.88 -1.27 25.24
C LEU A 136 15.02 -0.33 25.61
N ARG A 137 14.78 0.98 25.81
CA ARG A 137 15.82 1.90 26.27
C ARG A 137 16.36 1.44 27.64
N PRO A 138 17.69 1.52 27.89
CA PRO A 138 18.69 2.29 27.14
C PRO A 138 19.36 1.56 25.96
N LEU A 139 18.88 0.40 25.54
CA LEU A 139 19.42 -0.29 24.36
C LEU A 139 19.28 0.60 23.11
N ARG A 140 20.21 0.46 22.17
CA ARG A 140 20.22 1.19 20.90
C ARG A 140 20.24 0.24 19.71
N THR A 141 19.53 0.61 18.66
CA THR A 141 19.57 -0.10 17.38
C THR A 141 20.74 0.43 16.53
N THR A 142 20.85 -0.03 15.29
CA THR A 142 21.90 0.41 14.36
C THR A 142 21.79 1.90 14.04
N THR A 143 22.91 2.55 13.72
CA THR A 143 22.94 3.99 13.43
C THR A 143 21.93 4.45 12.37
N PRO A 144 21.68 3.74 11.25
CA PRO A 144 20.65 4.16 10.30
C PRO A 144 19.23 4.13 10.89
N LEU A 145 18.92 3.12 11.70
CA LEU A 145 17.60 2.99 12.31
C LEU A 145 17.39 3.99 13.45
N GLU A 146 18.43 4.35 14.21
CA GLU A 146 18.35 5.45 15.18
C GLU A 146 18.02 6.78 14.50
N LYS A 147 18.59 7.07 13.31
CA LYS A 147 18.24 8.27 12.53
C LYS A 147 16.78 8.26 12.07
N VAL A 148 16.26 7.10 11.68
CA VAL A 148 14.84 6.95 11.32
C VAL A 148 13.96 7.19 12.55
N TYR A 149 14.31 6.59 13.70
CA TYR A 149 13.61 6.82 14.96
C TYR A 149 13.62 8.31 15.34
N GLU A 150 14.77 8.99 15.27
CA GLU A 150 14.88 10.43 15.56
C GLU A 150 14.00 11.27 14.63
N LEU A 151 13.96 10.94 13.33
CA LEU A 151 13.08 11.60 12.37
C LEU A 151 11.60 11.42 12.74
N VAL A 152 11.18 10.20 13.07
CA VAL A 152 9.79 9.92 13.48
C VAL A 152 9.44 10.70 14.75
N ARG A 153 10.33 10.68 15.75
CA ARG A 153 10.14 11.40 17.02
C ARG A 153 10.16 12.92 16.89
N SER A 154 10.72 13.46 15.80
CA SER A 154 10.61 14.89 15.50
C SER A 154 9.20 15.31 15.08
N VAL A 155 8.36 14.38 14.63
CA VAL A 155 6.98 14.64 14.17
C VAL A 155 5.95 14.14 15.17
N VAL A 156 6.18 13.00 15.81
CA VAL A 156 5.26 12.37 16.77
C VAL A 156 6.01 12.05 18.06
N LYS A 157 5.56 12.62 19.18
CA LYS A 157 6.17 12.41 20.50
C LYS A 157 5.89 11.00 21.02
#